data_AF-A0A661EVC2-F1
#
_entry.id   AF-A0A661EVC2-F1
#
_cell.length_a   1.000
_cell.length_b   1.000
_cell.length_c   1.000
_cell.angle_alpha   90.00
_cell.angle_beta   90.00
_cell.angle_gamma   90.00
#
_symmetry.space_group_name_H-M   'P 1'
#
loop_
_entity.id
_entity.type
_entity.pdbx_description
1 polymer ?
#
loop_
_entity_poly.entity_id
_entity_poly.type
_entity_poly.pdbx_seq_one_letter_code
_entity_poly.pdbx_strand_id
1 'polypeptide(L)'
;MSMHAVEKAFWTLGKDPEAIEQFKADPDGFLRQFLLTDSERKMIMENDLKSLADQGVNTLLTLMVWPMLNGPEGMPFDYLTHMNGGEPPAMMAAFEQPQG
;
A
#
# COMPACT_ATOMS: atom_id res chain seq x y z
N MET A 1 19.10 -1.85 6.19
CA MET A 1 18.66 -3.25 6.01
C MET A 1 17.29 -3.37 6.67
N SER A 2 16.20 -3.28 5.88
CA SER A 2 14.83 -3.62 6.30
C SER A 2 13.82 -3.83 5.13
N MET A 3 14.20 -3.58 3.86
CA MET A 3 13.32 -3.85 2.69
C MET A 3 12.67 -5.24 2.75
N HIS A 4 13.44 -6.27 3.09
CA HIS A 4 12.92 -7.63 3.21
C HIS A 4 11.85 -7.82 4.28
N ALA A 5 11.82 -7.00 5.35
CA ALA A 5 10.81 -7.10 6.39
C ALA A 5 9.45 -6.55 5.94
N VAL A 6 9.44 -5.38 5.27
CA VAL A 6 8.24 -4.80 4.67
C VAL A 6 7.70 -5.71 3.57
N GLU A 7 8.57 -6.15 2.66
CA GLU A 7 8.19 -7.05 1.59
C GLU A 7 7.62 -8.36 2.12
N LYS A 8 8.20 -8.91 3.20
CA LYS A 8 7.69 -10.12 3.85
C LYS A 8 6.32 -9.90 4.51
N ALA A 9 6.10 -8.75 5.15
CA ALA A 9 4.80 -8.38 5.70
C ALA A 9 3.73 -8.33 4.59
N PHE A 10 4.03 -7.64 3.48
CA PHE A 10 3.13 -7.53 2.34
C PHE A 10 2.89 -8.86 1.64
N TRP A 11 3.92 -9.68 1.51
CA TRP A 11 3.78 -11.02 0.95
C TRP A 11 2.91 -11.93 1.82
N THR A 12 3.04 -11.86 3.15
CA THR A 12 2.18 -12.59 4.09
C THR A 12 0.72 -12.13 3.97
N LEU A 13 0.47 -10.82 3.90
CA LEU A 13 -0.88 -10.29 3.67
C LEU A 13 -1.49 -10.80 2.36
N GLY A 14 -0.67 -10.90 1.31
CA GLY A 14 -1.10 -11.39 0.01
C GLY A 14 -1.36 -12.88 -0.08
N LYS A 15 -0.65 -13.66 0.72
CA LYS A 15 -0.68 -15.12 0.68
C LYS A 15 -1.77 -15.71 1.58
N ASP A 16 -1.97 -15.11 2.75
CA ASP A 16 -2.78 -15.68 3.81
C ASP A 16 -3.96 -14.74 4.15
N PRO A 17 -5.22 -15.14 3.86
CA PRO A 17 -6.38 -14.28 4.13
C PRO A 17 -6.57 -14.01 5.63
N GLU A 18 -6.16 -14.94 6.50
CA GLU A 18 -6.18 -14.76 7.94
C GLU A 18 -5.22 -13.66 8.41
N ALA A 19 -4.10 -13.44 7.69
CA ALA A 19 -3.19 -12.34 7.98
C ALA A 19 -3.85 -10.98 7.70
N ILE A 20 -4.71 -10.89 6.69
CA ILE A 20 -5.49 -9.67 6.41
C ILE A 20 -6.48 -9.41 7.55
N GLU A 21 -7.16 -10.44 8.05
CA GLU A 21 -8.07 -10.29 9.19
C GLU A 21 -7.34 -9.86 10.46
N GLN A 22 -6.18 -10.45 10.74
CA GLN A 22 -5.32 -10.05 11.86
C GLN A 22 -4.84 -8.60 11.71
N PHE A 23 -4.40 -8.20 10.51
CA PHE A 23 -3.97 -6.83 10.25
C PHE A 23 -5.13 -5.83 10.39
N LYS A 24 -6.34 -6.18 9.97
CA LYS A 24 -7.53 -5.34 10.12
C LYS A 24 -7.97 -5.23 11.58
N ALA A 25 -7.81 -6.30 12.37
CA ALA A 25 -8.17 -6.32 13.78
C ALA A 25 -7.14 -5.58 14.66
N ASP A 26 -5.84 -5.81 14.41
CA ASP A 26 -4.74 -5.19 15.15
C ASP A 26 -3.50 -4.99 14.25
N PRO A 27 -3.45 -3.88 13.48
CA PRO A 27 -2.35 -3.65 12.55
C PRO A 27 -1.01 -3.45 13.27
N ASP A 28 -0.97 -2.84 14.46
CA ASP A 28 0.27 -2.70 15.22
C ASP A 28 0.80 -4.04 15.70
N GLY A 29 -0.05 -4.89 16.29
CA GLY A 29 0.37 -6.21 16.76
C GLY A 29 0.80 -7.14 15.62
N PHE A 30 0.15 -7.06 14.46
CA PHE A 30 0.62 -7.76 13.27
C PHE A 30 2.01 -7.29 12.83
N LEU A 31 2.22 -5.97 12.72
CA LEU A 31 3.50 -5.41 12.28
C LEU A 31 4.64 -5.64 13.28
N ARG A 32 4.36 -5.82 14.58
CA ARG A 32 5.35 -6.21 15.60
C ARG A 32 6.01 -7.57 15.34
N GLN A 33 5.39 -8.42 14.53
CA GLN A 33 5.96 -9.72 14.16
C GLN A 33 7.13 -9.59 13.17
N PHE A 34 7.27 -8.43 12.53
CA PHE A 34 8.28 -8.14 11.53
C PHE A 34 9.34 -7.17 12.10
N LEU A 35 10.57 -7.31 11.61
CA LEU A 35 11.69 -6.42 11.98
C LEU A 35 11.60 -5.09 11.20
N LEU A 36 10.51 -4.36 11.42
CA LEU A 36 10.26 -3.04 10.84
C LEU A 36 10.85 -1.96 11.73
N THR A 37 11.43 -0.94 11.12
CA THR A 37 11.75 0.31 11.80
C THR A 37 10.47 1.05 12.16
N ASP A 38 10.55 1.95 13.15
CA ASP A 38 9.41 2.80 13.53
C ASP A 38 8.88 3.61 12.35
N SER A 39 9.76 4.07 11.46
CA SER A 39 9.40 4.80 10.23
C SER A 39 8.61 3.92 9.26
N GLU A 40 9.09 2.72 8.97
CA GLU A 40 8.40 1.77 8.07
C GLU A 40 7.04 1.36 8.64
N ARG A 41 6.98 1.06 9.94
CA ARG A 41 5.72 0.71 10.60
C ARG A 41 4.71 1.86 10.49
N LYS A 42 5.15 3.09 10.77
CA LYS A 42 4.31 4.28 10.65
C LYS A 42 3.79 4.45 9.22
N MET A 43 4.64 4.29 8.21
CA MET A 43 4.23 4.38 6.81
C MET A 43 3.18 3.33 6.43
N ILE A 44 3.33 2.09 6.91
CA ILE A 44 2.31 1.05 6.66
C ILE A 44 0.98 1.39 7.35
N MET A 45 1.04 1.90 8.58
CA MET A 45 -0.16 2.31 9.32
C MET A 45 -0.89 3.51 8.69
N GLU A 46 -0.13 4.47 8.16
CA GLU A 46 -0.68 5.63 7.45
C GLU A 46 -1.01 5.32 5.98
N ASN A 47 -0.84 4.07 5.55
CA ASN A 47 -1.02 3.62 4.17
C ASN A 47 -0.18 4.44 3.16
N ASP A 48 1.00 4.93 3.57
CA ASP A 48 1.94 5.69 2.75
C ASP A 48 2.81 4.75 1.90
N LEU A 49 2.17 4.12 0.92
CA LEU A 49 2.83 3.17 0.03
C LEU A 49 3.81 3.86 -0.92
N LYS A 50 3.60 5.16 -1.19
CA LYS A 50 4.51 5.98 -1.99
C LYS A 50 5.87 6.09 -1.32
N SER A 51 5.91 6.49 -0.05
CA SER A 51 7.17 6.59 0.70
C SER A 51 7.88 5.25 0.85
N LEU A 52 7.13 4.14 0.96
CA LEU A 52 7.71 2.79 0.97
C LEU A 52 8.33 2.43 -0.40
N ALA A 53 7.66 2.76 -1.49
CA ALA A 53 8.18 2.52 -2.83
C ALA A 53 9.42 3.39 -3.15
N ASP A 54 9.44 4.65 -2.70
CA ASP A 54 10.61 5.54 -2.81
C ASP A 54 11.81 5.00 -2.03
N GLN A 55 11.54 4.36 -0.89
CA GLN A 55 12.54 3.61 -0.12
C GLN A 55 12.92 2.27 -0.76
N GLY A 56 12.40 1.93 -1.94
CA GLY A 56 12.74 0.76 -2.73
C GLY A 56 12.02 -0.53 -2.34
N VAL A 57 10.89 -0.44 -1.63
CA VAL A 57 9.95 -1.57 -1.50
C VAL A 57 9.35 -1.91 -2.85
N ASN A 58 9.20 -3.21 -3.14
CA ASN A 58 8.69 -3.68 -4.41
C ASN A 58 7.27 -3.15 -4.69
N THR A 59 7.15 -2.39 -5.78
CA THR A 59 5.90 -1.75 -6.22
C THR A 59 4.80 -2.76 -6.56
N LEU A 60 5.16 -4.00 -6.94
CA LEU A 60 4.19 -5.07 -7.17
C LEU A 60 3.54 -5.53 -5.87
N LEU A 61 4.28 -5.56 -4.76
CA LEU A 61 3.74 -5.91 -3.45
C LEU A 61 2.83 -4.80 -2.93
N THR A 62 3.21 -3.52 -3.09
CA THR A 62 2.37 -2.40 -2.69
C THR A 62 1.06 -2.36 -3.48
N LEU A 63 1.10 -2.62 -4.79
CA LEU A 63 -0.10 -2.76 -5.63
C LEU A 63 -1.00 -3.90 -5.15
N MET A 64 -0.41 -5.04 -4.79
CA MET A 64 -1.16 -6.24 -4.40
C MET A 64 -1.86 -6.07 -3.03
N VAL A 65 -1.21 -5.41 -2.07
CA VAL A 65 -1.82 -5.17 -0.75
C VAL A 65 -2.83 -4.01 -0.76
N TRP A 66 -2.75 -3.08 -1.73
CA TRP A 66 -3.64 -1.93 -1.82
C TRP A 66 -5.14 -2.27 -1.68
N PRO A 67 -5.73 -3.17 -2.50
CA PRO A 67 -7.15 -3.55 -2.37
C PRO A 67 -7.45 -4.35 -1.09
N MET A 68 -6.43 -4.95 -0.47
CA MET A 68 -6.61 -5.69 0.79
C MET A 68 -6.76 -4.74 1.98
N LEU A 69 -6.02 -3.62 1.95
CA LEU A 69 -6.04 -2.55 2.96
C LEU A 69 -7.23 -1.61 2.77
N ASN A 70 -7.49 -1.17 1.54
CA ASN A 70 -8.51 -0.15 1.21
C ASN A 70 -9.85 -0.77 0.78
N GLY A 71 -9.93 -2.09 0.63
CA GLY A 71 -11.13 -2.79 0.17
C GLY A 71 -11.25 -2.89 -1.36
N PRO A 72 -12.26 -3.64 -1.85
CA PRO A 72 -12.46 -3.89 -3.28
C PRO A 72 -12.83 -2.63 -4.10
N GLU A 73 -13.16 -1.53 -3.42
CA GLU A 73 -13.44 -0.23 -4.04
C GLU A 73 -12.16 0.50 -4.45
N GLY A 74 -11.00 0.09 -3.93
CA GLY A 74 -9.68 0.55 -4.36
C GLY A 74 -9.31 0.01 -5.75
N MET A 75 -9.98 0.52 -6.79
CA MET A 75 -9.57 0.33 -8.19
C MET A 75 -8.08 0.63 -8.34
N PRO A 76 -7.36 -0.04 -9.27
CA PRO A 76 -5.92 0.22 -9.52
C PRO A 76 -5.60 1.69 -9.82
N PHE A 77 -6.59 2.49 -10.20
CA PHE A 77 -6.46 3.94 -10.38
C PHE A 77 -6.29 4.71 -9.07
N ASP A 78 -6.96 4.29 -8.00
CA ASP A 78 -6.85 4.94 -6.68
C ASP A 78 -5.43 4.78 -6.13
N TYR A 79 -4.85 3.59 -6.34
CA TYR A 79 -3.44 3.32 -6.10
C TYR A 79 -2.53 4.23 -6.93
N LEU A 80 -2.79 4.39 -8.23
CA LEU A 80 -1.99 5.26 -9.10
C LEU A 80 -2.06 6.73 -8.67
N THR A 81 -3.25 7.22 -8.32
CA THR A 81 -3.47 8.56 -7.77
C THR A 81 -2.69 8.74 -6.46
N HIS A 82 -2.77 7.77 -5.55
CA HIS A 82 -2.01 7.77 -4.30
C HIS A 82 -0.49 7.82 -4.56
N MET A 83 0.02 6.98 -5.46
CA MET A 83 1.43 6.95 -5.85
C MET A 83 1.88 8.26 -6.53
N ASN A 84 0.98 8.93 -7.24
CA ASN A 84 1.24 10.22 -7.89
C ASN A 84 1.13 11.42 -6.91
N GLY A 85 0.82 11.18 -5.63
CA GLY A 85 0.70 12.25 -4.61
C GLY A 85 -0.70 12.85 -4.48
N GLY A 86 -1.74 12.09 -4.82
CA GLY A 86 -3.13 12.54 -4.80
C GLY A 86 -3.63 13.14 -6.11
N GLU A 87 -2.77 13.18 -7.14
CA GLU A 87 -3.13 13.67 -8.47
C GLU A 87 -3.56 12.51 -9.38
N PRO A 88 -4.74 12.55 -10.02
CA PRO A 88 -5.14 11.52 -10.95
C PRO A 88 -4.11 11.44 -12.10
N PRO A 89 -3.81 10.23 -12.62
CA PRO A 89 -2.86 10.09 -13.70
C PRO A 89 -3.28 10.95 -14.91
N ALA A 90 -2.32 11.56 -15.60
CA ALA A 90 -2.57 12.53 -16.68
C ALA A 90 -3.54 12.02 -17.76
N MET A 91 -3.58 10.70 -17.99
CA MET A 91 -4.54 10.06 -18.87
C MET A 91 -6.01 10.23 -18.43
N MET A 92 -6.30 10.29 -17.13
CA MET A 92 -7.64 10.52 -16.56
C MET A 92 -8.03 12.00 -16.57
N ALA A 93 -7.10 12.90 -16.26
CA ALA A 93 -7.34 14.34 -16.32
C ALA A 93 -7.74 14.81 -17.74
N ALA A 94 -7.35 14.07 -18.78
CA ALA A 94 -7.77 14.32 -20.16
C ALA A 94 -9.22 13.91 -20.48
N PHE A 95 -9.83 12.99 -19.74
CA PHE A 95 -11.22 12.56 -19.93
C PHE A 95 -12.23 13.37 -19.10
N GLU A 96 -11.79 14.04 -18.03
CA GLU A 96 -12.62 14.91 -17.19
C GLU A 96 -12.74 16.35 -17.70
N GLN A 97 -12.02 16.72 -18.76
CA GLN A 97 -12.23 18.01 -19.41
C GLN A 97 -13.51 17.92 -20.25
N PRO A 98 -14.61 18.61 -19.91
CA PRO A 98 -15.71 18.77 -20.85
C PRO A 98 -15.12 19.49 -22.06
N GLN A 99 -15.18 18.85 -23.21
CA GLN A 99 -14.87 19.48 -24.49
C GLN A 99 -15.80 20.71 -24.59
N GLY A 100 -15.22 21.89 -24.37
CA GLY A 100 -15.91 23.17 -24.48
C GLY A 100 -16.30 23.48 -25.92
#